data_AF-A0A537R2G2-F1
#
_entry.id   AF-A0A537R2G2-F1
#
_cell.length_a   1.000
_cell.length_b   1.000
_cell.length_c   1.000
_cell.angle_alpha   90.00
_cell.angle_beta   90.00
_cell.angle_gamma   90.00
#
_symmetry.space_group_name_H-M   'P 1'
#
loop_
_entity.id
_entity.type
_entity.pdbx_description
1 polymer ?
#
loop_
_entity_poly.entity_id
_entity_poly.type
_entity_poly.pdbx_seq_one_letter_code
_entity_poly.pdbx_strand_id
1 'polypeptide(L)'
;MRIDAGRSICLALMLAAAHAGVATAEPQIVWQVENPFRFFLDPADTQVHRATWLSMSESERSHPVQSAERALSERHPDGWSAFTFAKTCWDGTRNRYACRERADYINPKSHTVLARLEGLEDAQTVDCSWLTSPQGQARGPRKKAVTLPCDTPVQLNVPYPSGAWISVEI
;
A
#
# COMPACT_ATOMS: atom_id res chain seq x y z
N MET A 1 -80.47 23.89 21.60
CA MET A 1 -81.12 23.69 20.29
C MET A 1 -80.04 23.86 19.22
N ARG A 2 -79.70 22.74 18.57
CA ARG A 2 -78.83 22.53 17.38
C ARG A 2 -77.32 22.80 17.46
N ILE A 3 -76.62 21.71 17.15
CA ILE A 3 -75.20 21.45 16.90
C ILE A 3 -74.88 21.83 15.45
N ASP A 4 -73.63 22.24 15.17
CA ASP A 4 -72.80 21.85 13.99
C ASP A 4 -71.57 22.81 13.89
N ALA A 5 -70.38 22.48 13.39
CA ALA A 5 -69.58 21.27 13.21
C ALA A 5 -68.29 21.68 12.44
N GLY A 6 -67.15 21.05 12.75
CA GLY A 6 -65.99 20.91 11.84
C GLY A 6 -65.07 22.14 11.71
N ARG A 7 -63.77 22.02 11.46
CA ARG A 7 -62.86 20.94 11.04
C ARG A 7 -61.48 21.36 11.56
N SER A 8 -60.84 20.57 12.42
CA SER A 8 -59.40 20.70 12.64
C SER A 8 -58.71 19.61 11.83
N ILE A 9 -58.00 20.03 10.78
CA ILE A 9 -57.20 19.17 9.91
C ILE A 9 -55.88 18.93 10.64
N CYS A 10 -55.69 17.74 11.21
CA CYS A 10 -54.39 17.28 11.69
C CYS A 10 -53.55 16.86 10.48
N LEU A 11 -52.58 17.68 10.08
CA LEU A 11 -51.56 17.33 9.11
C LEU A 11 -50.52 16.44 9.80
N ALA A 12 -50.59 15.12 9.59
CA ALA A 12 -49.54 14.19 10.03
C ALA A 12 -48.37 14.27 9.03
N LEU A 13 -47.29 14.97 9.40
CA LEU A 13 -46.01 14.89 8.71
C LEU A 13 -45.36 13.54 9.02
N MET A 14 -45.45 12.61 8.08
CA MET A 14 -44.62 11.40 8.04
C MET A 14 -43.18 11.81 7.72
N LEU A 15 -42.32 11.91 8.74
CA LEU A 15 -40.87 11.92 8.54
C LEU A 15 -40.42 10.52 8.09
N ALA A 16 -40.24 10.34 6.78
CA ALA A 16 -39.51 9.20 6.25
C ALA A 16 -38.02 9.41 6.53
N ALA A 17 -37.51 8.82 7.61
CA ALA A 17 -36.08 8.71 7.85
C ALA A 17 -35.47 7.73 6.85
N ALA A 18 -34.99 8.25 5.71
CA ALA A 18 -34.13 7.51 4.81
C ALA A 18 -32.82 7.19 5.57
N HIS A 19 -32.72 5.97 6.08
CA HIS A 19 -31.46 5.45 6.58
C HIS A 19 -30.58 5.23 5.36
N ALA A 20 -29.66 6.16 5.11
CA ALA A 20 -28.53 5.90 4.24
C ALA A 20 -27.73 4.77 4.90
N GLY A 21 -27.93 3.53 4.43
CA GLY A 21 -27.07 2.42 4.79
C GLY A 21 -25.65 2.81 4.41
N VAL A 22 -24.74 2.76 5.38
CA VAL A 22 -23.31 2.89 5.12
C VAL A 22 -22.97 1.72 4.20
N ALA A 23 -22.63 2.01 2.95
CA ALA A 23 -22.11 1.00 2.04
C ALA A 23 -20.74 0.60 2.59
N THR A 24 -20.65 -0.57 3.22
CA THR A 24 -19.38 -1.19 3.58
C THR A 24 -18.63 -1.46 2.29
N ALA A 25 -17.42 -0.89 2.16
CA ALA A 25 -16.57 -1.17 1.03
C ALA A 25 -16.23 -2.67 1.01
N GLU A 26 -16.32 -3.31 -0.15
CA GLU A 26 -15.89 -4.71 -0.27
C GLU A 26 -14.39 -4.80 0.05
N PRO A 27 -13.94 -5.79 0.86
CA PRO A 27 -12.53 -5.91 1.20
C PRO A 27 -11.63 -6.08 -0.03
N GLN A 28 -10.56 -5.29 -0.10
CA GLN A 28 -9.67 -5.23 -1.27
C GLN A 28 -8.22 -5.51 -0.87
N ILE A 29 -7.56 -6.40 -1.60
CA ILE A 29 -6.12 -6.61 -1.45
C ILE A 29 -5.39 -5.47 -2.15
N VAL A 30 -4.68 -4.65 -1.39
CA VAL A 30 -3.74 -3.66 -1.94
C VAL A 30 -2.31 -4.10 -1.66
N TRP A 31 -1.42 -3.86 -2.62
CA TRP A 31 -0.06 -4.36 -2.53
C TRP A 31 0.96 -3.43 -3.18
N GLN A 32 2.22 -3.58 -2.78
CA GLN A 32 3.36 -2.94 -3.40
C GLN A 32 4.62 -3.80 -3.30
N VAL A 33 5.55 -3.67 -4.24
CA VAL A 33 6.91 -4.20 -4.06
C VAL A 33 7.57 -3.43 -2.92
N GLU A 34 8.19 -4.11 -1.97
CA GLU A 34 8.81 -3.50 -0.78
C GLU A 34 9.88 -2.47 -1.18
N ASN A 35 10.75 -2.83 -2.13
CA ASN A 35 11.73 -1.93 -2.72
C ASN A 35 11.64 -1.93 -4.26
N PRO A 36 10.83 -1.02 -4.85
CA PRO A 36 10.65 -0.95 -6.30
C PRO A 36 11.81 -0.24 -7.01
N PHE A 37 12.65 0.51 -6.30
CA PHE A 37 13.78 1.25 -6.87
C PHE A 37 15.11 0.69 -6.32
N ARG A 38 15.66 -0.28 -7.06
CA ARG A 38 16.82 -1.10 -6.66
C ARG A 38 18.18 -0.38 -6.79
N PHE A 39 18.20 0.93 -6.55
CA PHE A 39 19.46 1.65 -6.34
C PHE A 39 19.86 1.61 -4.86
N PHE A 40 18.90 1.87 -3.96
CA PHE A 40 19.12 1.84 -2.51
C PHE A 40 18.92 0.45 -1.94
N LEU A 41 19.88 -0.05 -1.16
CA LEU A 41 19.82 -1.39 -0.56
C LEU A 41 18.80 -1.51 0.57
N ASP A 42 18.49 -0.37 1.21
CA ASP A 42 17.52 -0.23 2.26
C ASP A 42 16.18 0.28 1.65
N PRO A 43 15.08 -0.49 1.74
CA PRO A 43 13.77 -0.05 1.24
C PRO A 43 13.31 1.28 1.85
N ALA A 44 13.74 1.61 3.08
CA ALA A 44 13.37 2.84 3.75
C ALA A 44 13.84 4.08 2.98
N ASP A 45 15.01 4.02 2.35
CA ASP A 45 15.55 5.12 1.56
C ASP A 45 14.68 5.40 0.31
N THR A 46 14.17 4.34 -0.36
CA THR A 46 13.17 4.50 -1.43
C THR A 46 11.86 5.10 -0.90
N GLN A 47 11.45 4.76 0.33
CA GLN A 47 10.24 5.31 0.94
C GLN A 47 10.37 6.79 1.29
N VAL A 48 11.56 7.29 1.62
CA VAL A 48 11.79 8.73 1.83
C VAL A 48 11.41 9.54 0.58
N HIS A 49 11.84 9.09 -0.60
CA HIS A 49 11.48 9.75 -1.86
C HIS A 49 9.98 9.61 -2.18
N ARG A 50 9.38 8.44 -1.93
CA ARG A 50 7.93 8.24 -2.12
C ARG A 50 7.10 9.15 -1.21
N ALA A 51 7.42 9.19 0.08
CA ALA A 51 6.72 10.02 1.05
C ALA A 51 6.83 11.50 0.67
N THR A 52 8.00 11.93 0.19
CA THR A 52 8.20 13.29 -0.35
C THR A 52 7.25 13.56 -1.51
N TRP A 53 7.21 12.68 -2.52
CA TRP A 53 6.29 12.81 -3.64
C TRP A 53 4.81 12.88 -3.22
N LEU A 54 4.40 12.01 -2.29
CA LEU A 54 3.02 11.96 -1.81
C LEU A 54 2.63 13.22 -1.03
N SER A 55 3.56 13.83 -0.31
CA SER A 55 3.34 15.08 0.43
C SER A 55 3.24 16.34 -0.43
N MET A 56 3.73 16.29 -1.68
CA MET A 56 3.72 17.44 -2.58
C MET A 56 2.32 17.76 -3.10
N SER A 57 2.04 19.06 -3.20
CA SER A 57 0.88 19.63 -3.88
C SER A 57 0.90 19.37 -5.39
N GLU A 58 -0.23 19.60 -6.07
CA GLU A 58 -0.34 19.45 -7.52
C GLU A 58 0.63 20.37 -8.28
N SER A 59 0.77 21.62 -7.83
CA SER A 59 1.72 22.57 -8.42
C SER A 59 3.17 22.11 -8.24
N GLU A 60 3.55 21.57 -7.09
CA GLU A 60 4.90 21.02 -6.86
C GLU A 60 5.16 19.79 -7.71
N ARG A 61 4.15 18.93 -7.90
CA ARG A 61 4.22 17.75 -8.77
C ARG A 61 4.40 18.09 -10.25
N SER A 62 4.05 19.32 -10.69
CA SER A 62 4.39 19.79 -12.04
C SER A 62 5.90 20.05 -12.22
N HIS A 63 6.66 20.15 -11.12
CA HIS A 63 8.12 20.27 -11.10
C HIS A 63 8.75 19.23 -10.16
N PRO A 64 8.58 17.91 -10.43
CA PRO A 64 8.82 16.84 -9.46
C PRO A 64 10.18 16.87 -8.80
N VAL A 65 11.22 16.97 -9.63
CA VAL A 65 12.62 16.81 -9.19
C VAL A 65 13.01 17.99 -8.33
N GLN A 66 12.81 19.21 -8.82
CA GLN A 66 13.21 20.42 -8.09
C GLN A 66 12.41 20.59 -6.79
N SER A 67 11.11 20.28 -6.79
CA SER A 67 10.28 20.34 -5.59
C SER A 67 10.67 19.29 -4.56
N ALA A 68 10.94 18.05 -4.99
CA ALA A 68 11.41 16.99 -4.10
C ALA A 68 12.80 17.30 -3.52
N GLU A 69 13.75 17.77 -4.34
CA GLU A 69 15.09 18.17 -3.87
C GLU A 69 15.02 19.28 -2.82
N ARG A 70 14.17 20.30 -3.03
CA ARG A 70 13.95 21.36 -2.03
C ARG A 70 13.38 20.80 -0.72
N ALA A 71 12.29 20.04 -0.80
CA ALA A 71 11.64 19.46 0.38
C ALA A 71 12.55 18.49 1.15
N LEU A 72 13.40 17.74 0.45
CA LEU A 72 14.40 16.88 1.05
C LEU A 72 15.54 17.69 1.70
N SER A 73 16.05 18.70 1.02
CA SER A 73 17.13 19.55 1.55
C SER A 73 16.71 20.30 2.82
N GLU A 74 15.46 20.74 2.92
CA GLU A 74 14.94 21.38 4.13
C GLU A 74 14.97 20.47 5.37
N ARG A 75 14.79 19.16 5.18
CA ARG A 75 14.80 18.17 6.28
C ARG A 75 16.17 17.55 6.54
N HIS A 76 17.11 17.72 5.61
CA HIS A 76 18.43 17.09 5.62
C HIS A 76 19.50 18.14 5.29
N PRO A 77 20.01 18.90 6.29
CA PRO A 77 20.96 20.00 6.07
C PRO A 77 22.25 19.61 5.33
N ASP A 78 22.72 18.36 5.51
CA ASP A 78 23.90 17.81 4.82
C ASP A 78 23.57 17.24 3.43
N GLY A 79 22.33 17.40 2.96
CA GLY A 79 21.78 16.80 1.75
C GLY A 79 21.21 15.40 2.00
N TRP A 80 20.15 15.04 1.26
CA TRP A 80 19.50 13.74 1.43
C TRP A 80 20.38 12.56 1.03
N SER A 81 21.36 12.78 0.16
CA SER A 81 22.30 11.73 -0.26
C SER A 81 23.28 11.35 0.84
N ALA A 82 23.51 12.22 1.84
CA ALA A 82 24.48 11.96 2.92
C ALA A 82 24.16 10.68 3.71
N PHE A 83 22.87 10.34 3.88
CA PHE A 83 22.46 9.13 4.62
C PHE A 83 22.16 7.92 3.72
N THR A 84 21.95 8.11 2.42
CA THR A 84 21.59 7.02 1.48
C THR A 84 22.78 6.54 0.65
N PHE A 85 23.77 7.40 0.36
CA PHE A 85 24.87 7.11 -0.56
C PHE A 85 25.71 5.89 -0.12
N ALA A 86 25.95 5.77 1.19
CA ALA A 86 26.68 4.64 1.78
C ALA A 86 25.91 3.32 1.74
N LYS A 87 24.59 3.36 1.48
CA LYS A 87 23.70 2.19 1.41
C LYS A 87 23.39 1.82 -0.04
N THR A 88 24.36 1.98 -0.92
CA THR A 88 24.27 1.60 -2.34
C THR A 88 25.34 0.54 -2.66
N CYS A 89 25.18 -0.15 -3.78
CA CYS A 89 26.23 -1.02 -4.32
C CYS A 89 27.03 -0.35 -5.45
N TRP A 90 27.11 0.97 -5.45
CA TRP A 90 27.90 1.67 -6.46
C TRP A 90 29.39 1.53 -6.16
N ASP A 91 30.15 0.99 -7.11
CA ASP A 91 31.60 0.96 -7.04
C ASP A 91 32.16 2.23 -7.69
N GLY A 92 32.59 3.17 -6.85
CA GLY A 92 33.14 4.46 -7.31
C GLY A 92 34.46 4.33 -8.08
N THR A 93 35.28 3.32 -7.80
CA THR A 93 36.56 3.11 -8.50
C THR A 93 36.34 2.59 -9.92
N ARG A 94 35.35 1.71 -10.11
CA ARG A 94 35.04 1.10 -11.41
C ARG A 94 33.85 1.77 -12.11
N ASN A 95 33.27 2.80 -11.50
CA ASN A 95 32.10 3.54 -11.96
C ASN A 95 30.95 2.61 -12.41
N ARG A 96 30.62 1.61 -11.58
CA ARG A 96 29.62 0.60 -11.93
C ARG A 96 28.89 0.05 -10.71
N TYR A 97 27.68 -0.43 -10.94
CA TYR A 97 26.93 -1.16 -9.92
C TYR A 97 27.54 -2.56 -9.68
N ALA A 98 27.84 -2.90 -8.42
CA ALA A 98 28.43 -4.18 -8.04
C ALA A 98 28.09 -4.60 -6.59
N CYS A 99 26.96 -5.30 -6.39
CA CYS A 99 26.64 -5.94 -5.11
C CYS A 99 27.32 -7.31 -4.97
N ARG A 100 28.45 -7.40 -4.26
CA ARG A 100 29.13 -8.70 -4.05
C ARG A 100 28.31 -9.65 -3.17
N GLU A 101 27.63 -9.11 -2.16
CA GLU A 101 26.85 -9.89 -1.18
C GLU A 101 25.43 -10.21 -1.65
N ARG A 102 24.92 -9.49 -2.66
CA ARG A 102 23.56 -9.62 -3.19
C ARG A 102 23.58 -9.56 -4.72
N ALA A 103 24.21 -10.55 -5.34
CA ALA A 103 24.48 -10.57 -6.78
C ALA A 103 23.20 -10.50 -7.64
N ASP A 104 22.09 -11.04 -7.16
CA ASP A 104 20.77 -11.02 -7.81
C ASP A 104 19.93 -9.81 -7.39
N TYR A 105 20.47 -8.85 -6.63
CA TYR A 105 19.66 -7.74 -6.15
C TYR A 105 19.17 -6.82 -7.27
N ILE A 106 19.97 -6.53 -8.31
CA ILE A 106 19.48 -5.72 -9.44
C ILE A 106 18.59 -6.55 -10.39
N ASN A 107 18.83 -7.87 -10.45
CA ASN A 107 18.13 -8.84 -11.30
C ASN A 107 17.56 -9.99 -10.46
N PRO A 108 16.49 -9.72 -9.69
CA PRO A 108 15.96 -10.66 -8.72
C PRO A 108 15.34 -11.90 -9.35
N LYS A 109 15.42 -13.04 -8.64
CA LYS A 109 14.57 -14.22 -8.92
C LYS A 109 13.17 -14.08 -8.31
N SER A 110 13.00 -13.16 -7.37
CA SER A 110 11.74 -12.88 -6.67
C SER A 110 11.70 -11.48 -6.07
N HIS A 111 10.51 -10.93 -5.89
CA HIS A 111 10.28 -9.70 -5.16
C HIS A 111 9.65 -9.97 -3.80
N THR A 112 10.09 -9.25 -2.78
CA THR A 112 9.29 -9.07 -1.56
C THR A 112 8.16 -8.09 -1.89
N VAL A 113 6.93 -8.50 -1.65
CA VAL A 113 5.71 -7.71 -1.80
C VAL A 113 5.10 -7.51 -0.42
N LEU A 114 4.72 -6.27 -0.12
CA LEU A 114 3.91 -5.92 1.04
C LEU A 114 2.46 -5.90 0.58
N ALA A 115 1.62 -6.79 1.12
CA ALA A 115 0.18 -6.83 0.86
C ALA A 115 -0.59 -6.53 2.15
N ARG A 116 -1.74 -5.87 2.03
CA ARG A 116 -2.65 -5.59 3.14
C ARG A 116 -4.09 -5.58 2.64
N LEU A 117 -5.02 -5.78 3.56
CA LEU A 117 -6.45 -5.71 3.29
C LEU A 117 -6.96 -4.31 3.62
N GLU A 118 -7.74 -3.72 2.73
CA GLU A 118 -8.50 -2.48 2.97
C GLU A 118 -10.00 -2.77 2.92
N GLY A 119 -10.81 -1.92 3.56
CA GLY A 119 -12.28 -2.04 3.50
C GLY A 119 -12.90 -3.05 4.47
N LEU A 120 -12.14 -3.58 5.44
CA LEU A 120 -12.66 -4.48 6.46
C LEU A 120 -12.82 -3.73 7.80
N GLU A 121 -14.06 -3.55 8.27
CA GLU A 121 -14.36 -2.76 9.47
C GLU A 121 -13.78 -3.40 10.75
N ASP A 122 -13.89 -4.72 10.87
CA ASP A 122 -13.46 -5.48 12.05
C ASP A 122 -12.03 -6.04 11.92
N ALA A 123 -11.19 -5.45 11.05
CA ALA A 123 -9.88 -6.00 10.72
C ALA A 123 -8.93 -6.25 11.91
N GLN A 124 -9.14 -5.57 13.04
CA GLN A 124 -8.33 -5.73 14.25
C GLN A 124 -8.73 -6.94 15.11
N THR A 125 -9.92 -7.52 14.88
CA THR A 125 -10.48 -8.60 15.71
C THR A 125 -10.60 -9.93 14.95
N VAL A 126 -10.31 -9.93 13.64
CA VAL A 126 -10.32 -11.12 12.80
C VAL A 126 -8.94 -11.40 12.21
N ASP A 127 -8.63 -12.69 12.07
CA ASP A 127 -7.39 -13.17 11.47
C ASP A 127 -7.58 -13.43 9.98
N CYS A 128 -6.62 -12.97 9.17
CA CYS A 128 -6.57 -13.21 7.73
C CYS A 128 -5.56 -14.32 7.42
N SER A 129 -5.98 -15.32 6.66
CA SER A 129 -5.11 -16.35 6.09
C SER A 129 -4.73 -15.98 4.65
N TRP A 130 -3.48 -15.54 4.48
CA TRP A 130 -2.92 -15.16 3.19
C TRP A 130 -2.35 -16.38 2.45
N LEU A 131 -2.78 -16.57 1.21
CA LEU A 131 -2.42 -17.69 0.36
C LEU A 131 -1.69 -17.20 -0.89
N THR A 132 -0.62 -17.89 -1.27
CA THR A 132 0.15 -17.58 -2.49
C THR A 132 0.36 -18.81 -3.36
N SER A 133 0.19 -18.64 -4.67
CA SER A 133 0.44 -19.68 -5.67
C SER A 133 1.26 -19.11 -6.84
N PRO A 134 2.48 -19.61 -7.12
CA PRO A 134 3.25 -19.21 -8.29
C PRO A 134 2.45 -19.38 -9.58
N GLN A 135 2.56 -18.43 -10.51
CA GLN A 135 2.00 -18.61 -11.86
C GLN A 135 2.91 -19.51 -12.70
N GLY A 136 2.35 -20.20 -13.69
CA GLY A 136 3.12 -21.05 -14.63
C GLY A 136 3.58 -22.40 -14.08
N GLN A 137 3.31 -22.71 -12.81
CA GLN A 137 3.44 -24.08 -12.28
C GLN A 137 2.06 -24.74 -12.30
N ALA A 138 1.96 -25.98 -12.78
CA ALA A 138 0.74 -26.77 -12.72
C ALA A 138 0.38 -26.97 -11.25
N ARG A 139 -0.63 -26.21 -10.74
CA ARG A 139 -1.19 -26.24 -9.37
C ARG A 139 -0.32 -27.04 -8.39
N GLY A 140 0.88 -26.53 -8.12
CA GLY A 140 1.73 -27.08 -7.06
C GLY A 140 1.06 -26.84 -5.71
N PRO A 141 1.53 -27.48 -4.63
CA PRO A 141 0.99 -27.21 -3.30
C PRO A 141 1.02 -25.71 -3.05
N ARG A 142 -0.13 -25.14 -2.61
CA ARG A 142 -0.23 -23.74 -2.18
C ARG A 142 0.98 -23.46 -1.30
N LYS A 143 1.76 -22.42 -1.59
CA LYS A 143 2.84 -22.05 -0.68
C LYS A 143 2.20 -21.70 0.67
N LYS A 144 2.88 -22.12 1.73
CA LYS A 144 2.58 -21.93 3.16
C LYS A 144 1.63 -20.75 3.41
N ALA A 145 0.44 -21.04 3.93
CA ALA A 145 -0.49 -20.02 4.40
C ALA A 145 0.18 -19.22 5.53
N VAL A 146 -0.03 -17.91 5.53
CA VAL A 146 0.41 -17.03 6.62
C VAL A 146 -0.83 -16.44 7.25
N THR A 147 -1.06 -16.75 8.52
CA THR A 147 -2.20 -16.24 9.28
C THR A 147 -1.71 -15.15 10.23
N LEU A 148 -2.36 -13.99 10.17
CA LEU A 148 -2.07 -12.80 10.97
C LEU A 148 -3.34 -11.95 11.05
N PRO A 149 -3.48 -11.03 12.04
CA PRO A 149 -4.57 -10.08 12.09
C PRO A 149 -4.77 -9.36 10.75
N CYS A 150 -6.02 -9.16 10.32
CA CYS A 150 -6.31 -8.60 9.00
C CYS A 150 -5.85 -7.14 8.82
N ASP A 151 -5.64 -6.41 9.92
CA ASP A 151 -5.10 -5.04 9.92
C ASP A 151 -3.58 -4.99 9.70
N THR A 152 -2.90 -6.13 9.77
CA THR A 152 -1.45 -6.22 9.72
C THR A 152 -0.99 -6.52 8.28
N PRO A 153 -0.07 -5.72 7.70
CA PRO A 153 0.50 -6.02 6.39
C PRO A 153 1.33 -7.31 6.38
N VAL A 154 1.17 -8.14 5.36
CA VAL A 154 1.95 -9.37 5.15
C VAL A 154 3.09 -9.14 4.17
N GLN A 155 4.26 -9.72 4.45
CA GLN A 155 5.36 -9.81 3.49
C GLN A 155 5.29 -11.14 2.72
N LEU A 156 5.22 -11.06 1.40
CA LEU A 156 5.10 -12.21 0.51
C LEU A 156 6.25 -12.24 -0.49
N ASN A 157 6.88 -13.40 -0.66
CA ASN A 157 7.91 -13.58 -1.68
C ASN A 157 7.25 -14.06 -2.99
N VAL A 158 7.25 -13.19 -4.00
CA VAL A 158 6.63 -13.41 -5.31
C VAL A 158 7.71 -13.71 -6.36
N PRO A 159 7.67 -14.87 -7.04
CA PRO A 159 8.62 -15.21 -8.09
C PRO A 159 8.62 -14.19 -9.24
N TYR A 160 9.79 -13.95 -9.83
CA TYR A 160 9.98 -13.09 -11.01
C TYR A 160 10.64 -13.90 -12.14
N PRO A 161 10.22 -13.73 -13.42
CA PRO A 161 9.18 -12.83 -13.90
C PRO A 161 7.76 -13.42 -13.83
N SER A 162 7.61 -14.69 -13.42
CA SER A 162 6.33 -15.40 -13.54
C SER A 162 5.21 -14.82 -12.68
N GLY A 163 5.51 -14.23 -11.51
CA GLY A 163 4.50 -13.74 -10.59
C GLY A 163 3.83 -14.85 -9.75
N ALA A 164 2.81 -14.45 -8.98
CA ALA A 164 1.99 -15.33 -8.16
C ALA A 164 0.55 -14.81 -8.08
N TRP A 165 -0.40 -15.72 -7.88
CA TRP A 165 -1.74 -15.40 -7.41
C TRP A 165 -1.73 -15.24 -5.89
N ILE A 166 -2.39 -14.20 -5.39
CA ILE A 166 -2.55 -13.91 -3.96
C ILE A 166 -4.05 -13.94 -3.67
N SER A 167 -4.45 -14.67 -2.64
CA SER A 167 -5.82 -14.65 -2.11
C SER A 167 -5.79 -14.57 -0.58
N VAL A 168 -6.88 -14.08 -0.01
CA VAL A 168 -7.06 -13.96 1.44
C VAL A 168 -8.35 -14.68 1.82
N GLU A 169 -8.30 -15.45 2.92
CA GLU A 169 -9.45 -16.05 3.57
C GLU A 169 -9.58 -15.38 4.95
N ILE A 170 -10.78 -14.89 5.29
CA ILE A 170 -11.11 -14.20 6.56
C ILE A 170 -11.90 -15.17 7.43
#